data_AF-A0A1F3JRC2-F1
#
_entry.id   AF-A0A1F3JRC2-F1
#
_cell.length_a   1.000
_cell.length_b   1.000
_cell.length_c   1.000
_cell.angle_alpha   90.00
_cell.angle_beta   90.00
_cell.angle_gamma   90.00
#
_symmetry.space_group_name_H-M   'P 1'
#
loop_
_entity.id
_entity.type
_entity.pdbx_description
1 polymer ?
#
loop_
_entity_poly.entity_id
_entity_poly.type
_entity_poly.pdbx_seq_one_letter_code
_entity_poly.pdbx_strand_id
1 'polypeptide(L)'
;MKTKIYLLFLIIAIFPLQLFSQTYLSGLISVDSTLTKDKSPYVIDNHLIINSSTLTIESGVTILFDDYYILSVINGNLIANGEVEDSIFISSNKESKNQDDWNSIEFTENSKGNLKYVNFSYSNKSLKTNYGLSSIQIQNCTFTNCTYGLYLDNMNNGNISNCLFKNNTNGAWATWGNISNCSFVDNTVGVEGGAISLNNDTLVGNNQALFITGDLIKVSKCLFDLNDIAVKYIALSHGEGYIKNSIFQNNNIAIQFSSEDKNNNNIGPINYNDFIGNKEYNIKVLSDGSDSPTILDLKNNWWGNNNKDTIESSIFDYFDNSSSSIIIEYEPYADSSINTTTDNDINYVETIKNQDFIIYPNPFSNELYLKSSIDQNIEEFRIFSIDGKLLLNGECNSLKSGIQTSNFKKGLYVLQLSINKEILNFKIIKN
;
A
#
# COMPACT_ATOMS: atom_id res chain seq x y z
N MET A 1 34.86 -28.94 -66.11
CA MET A 1 34.17 -28.85 -64.81
C MET A 1 33.42 -27.51 -64.77
N LYS A 2 32.10 -27.52 -64.61
CA LYS A 2 31.27 -26.30 -64.55
C LYS A 2 31.04 -25.92 -63.09
N THR A 3 31.51 -24.75 -62.67
CA THR A 3 31.32 -24.20 -61.32
C THR A 3 29.95 -23.52 -61.25
N LYS A 4 29.06 -23.97 -60.36
CA LYS A 4 27.80 -23.28 -60.02
C LYS A 4 28.05 -22.40 -58.80
N ILE A 5 27.81 -21.10 -58.95
CA ILE A 5 27.76 -20.13 -57.84
C ILE A 5 26.29 -20.01 -57.43
N TYR A 6 25.98 -20.33 -56.17
CA TYR A 6 24.66 -20.10 -55.59
C TYR A 6 24.67 -18.76 -54.84
N LEU A 7 23.84 -17.82 -55.29
CA LEU A 7 23.63 -16.53 -54.64
C LEU A 7 22.62 -16.72 -53.50
N LEU A 8 23.05 -16.54 -52.25
CA LEU A 8 22.19 -16.61 -51.07
C LEU A 8 21.50 -15.24 -50.88
N PHE A 9 20.20 -15.16 -51.13
CA PHE A 9 19.40 -13.96 -50.82
C PHE A 9 19.07 -13.95 -49.32
N LEU A 10 19.66 -13.01 -48.57
CA LEU A 10 19.31 -12.74 -47.18
C LEU A 10 18.03 -11.89 -47.17
N ILE A 11 16.88 -12.49 -46.84
CA ILE A 11 15.63 -11.76 -46.60
C ILE A 11 15.72 -11.15 -45.20
N ILE A 12 16.03 -9.86 -45.12
CA ILE A 12 15.92 -9.09 -43.87
C ILE A 12 14.43 -8.82 -43.65
N ALA A 13 13.83 -9.54 -42.71
CA ALA A 13 12.48 -9.25 -42.23
C ALA A 13 12.51 -7.93 -41.46
N ILE A 14 12.11 -6.83 -42.11
CA ILE A 14 11.86 -5.55 -41.47
C ILE A 14 10.56 -5.71 -40.68
N PHE A 15 10.66 -6.04 -39.40
CA PHE A 15 9.53 -5.89 -38.48
C PHE A 15 9.27 -4.38 -38.31
N PRO A 16 8.03 -3.89 -38.51
CA PRO A 16 7.72 -2.50 -38.23
C PRO A 16 7.88 -2.27 -36.72
N LEU A 17 8.91 -1.51 -36.35
CA LEU A 17 9.00 -0.89 -35.03
C LEU A 17 7.82 0.08 -34.91
N GLN A 18 6.80 -0.30 -34.14
CA GLN A 18 5.78 0.64 -33.69
C GLN A 18 6.43 1.61 -32.70
N LEU A 19 6.85 2.76 -33.19
CA LEU A 19 7.21 3.91 -32.37
C LEU A 19 5.90 4.55 -31.88
N PHE A 20 5.55 4.36 -30.61
CA PHE A 20 4.52 5.18 -29.98
C PHE A 20 5.12 6.57 -29.73
N SER A 21 4.54 7.62 -30.31
CA SER A 21 4.92 9.00 -30.02
C SER A 21 4.43 9.35 -28.63
N GLN A 22 5.31 9.79 -27.74
CA GLN A 22 4.90 10.38 -26.47
C GLN A 22 4.03 11.62 -26.70
N THR A 23 2.96 11.76 -25.92
CA THR A 23 2.05 12.90 -26.00
C THR A 23 2.32 13.84 -24.83
N TYR A 24 2.86 15.03 -25.09
CA TYR A 24 3.12 16.02 -24.04
C TYR A 24 1.82 16.68 -23.54
N LEU A 25 1.70 16.83 -22.22
CA LEU A 25 0.58 17.48 -21.53
C LEU A 25 1.10 18.55 -20.57
N SER A 26 0.71 19.80 -20.80
CA SER A 26 1.01 20.91 -19.89
C SER A 26 -0.02 22.03 -20.01
N GLY A 27 0.01 22.96 -19.05
CA GLY A 27 -0.81 24.16 -19.09
C GLY A 27 -2.24 23.92 -18.59
N LEU A 28 -3.23 24.46 -19.31
CA LEU A 28 -4.61 24.55 -18.85
C LEU A 28 -5.55 23.63 -19.63
N ILE A 29 -6.29 22.78 -18.92
CA ILE A 29 -7.43 22.02 -19.41
C ILE A 29 -8.71 22.74 -18.95
N SER A 30 -9.32 23.51 -19.84
CA SER A 30 -10.54 24.30 -19.57
C SER A 30 -11.79 23.75 -20.24
N VAL A 31 -11.66 22.62 -20.95
CA VAL A 31 -12.77 21.89 -21.58
C VAL A 31 -12.64 20.42 -21.27
N ASP A 32 -13.77 19.72 -21.22
CA ASP A 32 -13.78 18.29 -20.97
C ASP A 32 -12.89 17.55 -21.97
N SER A 33 -11.97 16.75 -21.45
CA SER A 33 -10.90 16.11 -22.21
C SER A 33 -10.76 14.65 -21.80
N THR A 34 -10.34 13.80 -22.73
CA THR A 34 -10.10 12.37 -22.49
C THR A 34 -8.69 11.98 -22.92
N LEU A 35 -7.95 11.34 -22.01
CA LEU A 35 -6.68 10.69 -22.31
C LEU A 35 -6.96 9.24 -22.69
N THR A 36 -6.58 8.88 -23.91
CA THR A 36 -6.88 7.59 -24.54
C THR A 36 -5.63 6.72 -24.61
N LYS A 37 -5.82 5.40 -24.50
CA LYS A 37 -4.71 4.43 -24.44
C LYS A 37 -3.82 4.44 -25.69
N ASP A 38 -4.37 4.71 -26.87
CA ASP A 38 -3.66 4.75 -28.15
C ASP A 38 -2.61 5.87 -28.26
N LYS A 39 -2.71 6.90 -27.40
CA LYS A 39 -1.78 8.04 -27.31
C LYS A 39 -0.85 7.97 -26.10
N SER A 40 -0.91 6.88 -25.34
CA SER A 40 -0.03 6.63 -24.21
C SER A 40 1.40 6.27 -24.69
N PRO A 41 2.47 6.67 -23.98
CA PRO A 41 2.46 7.44 -22.73
C PRO A 41 2.17 8.93 -22.93
N TYR A 42 1.54 9.52 -21.93
CA TYR A 42 1.42 10.97 -21.79
C TYR A 42 2.54 11.48 -20.87
N VAL A 43 3.23 12.54 -21.29
CA VAL A 43 4.35 13.11 -20.55
C VAL A 43 3.96 14.50 -20.05
N ILE A 44 3.98 14.69 -18.73
CA ILE A 44 3.77 15.99 -18.08
C ILE A 44 5.11 16.69 -17.97
N ASP A 45 5.33 17.68 -18.84
CA ASP A 45 6.57 18.45 -19.00
C ASP A 45 6.52 19.84 -18.37
N ASN A 46 5.40 20.19 -17.73
CA ASN A 46 5.21 21.37 -16.89
C ASN A 46 3.99 21.16 -15.98
N HIS A 47 3.70 22.08 -15.08
CA HIS A 47 2.46 22.06 -14.31
C HIS A 47 1.22 21.97 -15.22
N LEU A 48 0.26 21.14 -14.82
CA LEU A 48 -1.00 20.90 -15.52
C LEU A 48 -2.16 21.31 -14.61
N ILE A 49 -3.12 22.05 -15.13
CA ILE A 49 -4.25 22.57 -14.37
C ILE A 49 -5.55 22.14 -15.05
N ILE A 50 -6.40 21.41 -14.34
CA ILE A 50 -7.80 21.17 -14.70
C ILE A 50 -8.62 22.24 -14.02
N ASN A 51 -9.28 23.11 -14.80
CA ASN A 51 -10.07 24.21 -14.24
C ASN A 51 -11.50 24.18 -14.76
N SER A 52 -12.47 24.01 -13.85
CA SER A 52 -13.91 24.02 -14.17
C SER A 52 -14.30 23.06 -15.30
N SER A 53 -13.55 21.96 -15.44
CA SER A 53 -13.66 20.97 -16.50
C SER A 53 -13.43 19.56 -15.95
N THR A 54 -13.68 18.54 -16.78
CA THR A 54 -13.41 17.13 -16.47
C THR A 54 -12.26 16.59 -17.30
N LEU A 55 -11.24 16.02 -16.65
CA LEU A 55 -10.27 15.14 -17.31
C LEU A 55 -10.67 13.68 -17.04
N THR A 56 -10.88 12.92 -18.11
CA THR A 56 -11.09 11.47 -18.05
C THR A 56 -9.83 10.76 -18.51
N ILE A 57 -9.36 9.78 -17.74
CA ILE A 57 -8.23 8.92 -18.07
C ILE A 57 -8.77 7.50 -18.28
N GLU A 58 -8.61 6.98 -19.49
CA GLU A 58 -9.04 5.63 -19.84
C GLU A 58 -8.14 4.54 -19.25
N SER A 59 -8.67 3.33 -19.15
CA SER A 59 -7.93 2.14 -18.75
C SER A 59 -6.65 1.95 -19.58
N GLY A 60 -5.58 1.50 -18.94
CA GLY A 60 -4.29 1.21 -19.59
C GLY A 60 -3.45 2.43 -19.96
N VAL A 61 -3.92 3.65 -19.65
CA VAL A 61 -3.12 4.87 -19.87
C VAL A 61 -1.96 4.94 -18.87
N THR A 62 -0.78 5.25 -19.39
CA THR A 62 0.41 5.65 -18.64
C THR A 62 0.62 7.17 -18.73
N ILE A 63 0.83 7.81 -17.58
CA ILE A 63 1.20 9.22 -17.40
C ILE A 63 2.55 9.28 -16.70
N LEU A 64 3.48 10.04 -17.25
CA LEU A 64 4.85 10.18 -16.75
C LEU A 64 5.14 11.66 -16.47
N PHE A 65 5.65 11.98 -15.29
CA PHE A 65 6.08 13.34 -14.93
C PHE A 65 7.59 13.51 -15.20
N ASP A 66 7.97 14.51 -15.99
CA ASP A 66 9.37 14.74 -16.38
C ASP A 66 10.24 15.33 -15.26
N ASP A 67 9.62 16.07 -14.35
CA ASP A 67 10.28 16.72 -13.22
C ASP A 67 9.27 16.90 -12.07
N TYR A 68 9.60 17.77 -11.10
CA TYR A 68 8.84 18.07 -9.90
C TYR A 68 7.53 18.86 -10.13
N TYR A 69 6.73 18.43 -11.09
CA TYR A 69 5.49 19.09 -11.50
C TYR A 69 4.27 18.62 -10.70
N ILE A 70 3.20 19.41 -10.81
CA ILE A 70 1.91 19.23 -10.14
C ILE A 70 0.83 19.15 -11.20
N LEU A 71 -0.11 18.23 -11.03
CA LEU A 71 -1.42 18.26 -11.69
C LEU A 71 -2.46 18.78 -10.69
N SER A 72 -2.92 20.02 -10.87
CA SER A 72 -3.90 20.65 -9.99
C SER A 72 -5.32 20.54 -10.55
N VAL A 73 -6.28 20.16 -9.71
CA VAL A 73 -7.72 20.14 -10.00
C VAL A 73 -8.40 21.27 -9.24
N ILE A 74 -9.00 22.22 -9.96
CA ILE A 74 -9.59 23.45 -9.41
C ILE A 74 -11.02 23.59 -9.92
N ASN A 75 -12.03 23.51 -9.04
CA ASN A 75 -13.45 23.47 -9.42
C ASN A 75 -13.80 22.42 -10.51
N GLY A 76 -12.91 21.46 -10.73
CA GLY A 76 -12.97 20.49 -11.81
C GLY A 76 -13.13 19.07 -11.29
N ASN A 77 -13.04 18.12 -12.20
CA ASN A 77 -13.19 16.70 -11.90
C ASN A 77 -12.08 15.89 -12.58
N LEU A 78 -11.48 14.97 -11.83
CA LEU A 78 -10.57 13.97 -12.37
C LEU A 78 -11.21 12.59 -12.25
N ILE A 79 -11.43 11.94 -13.40
CA ILE A 79 -11.96 10.58 -13.48
C ILE A 79 -10.85 9.68 -14.03
N ALA A 80 -10.38 8.73 -13.23
CA ALA A 80 -9.39 7.73 -13.63
C ALA A 80 -9.99 6.34 -13.40
N ASN A 81 -10.50 5.73 -14.47
CA ASN A 81 -11.20 4.44 -14.42
C ASN A 81 -10.34 3.36 -15.08
N GLY A 82 -9.37 2.83 -14.34
CA GLY A 82 -8.67 1.63 -14.75
C GLY A 82 -9.51 0.37 -14.58
N GLU A 83 -8.93 -0.76 -14.96
CA GLU A 83 -9.44 -2.11 -14.73
C GLU A 83 -8.36 -2.98 -14.08
N VAL A 84 -8.74 -4.10 -13.47
CA VAL A 84 -7.78 -5.07 -12.87
C VAL A 84 -6.72 -5.49 -13.88
N GLU A 85 -7.13 -5.83 -15.10
CA GLU A 85 -6.25 -6.36 -16.14
C GLU A 85 -5.55 -5.24 -16.95
N ASP A 86 -6.00 -3.99 -16.80
CA ASP A 86 -5.54 -2.87 -17.60
C ASP A 86 -5.51 -1.56 -16.79
N SER A 87 -4.84 -1.58 -15.64
CA SER A 87 -4.77 -0.43 -14.73
C SER A 87 -4.11 0.80 -15.36
N ILE A 88 -4.40 1.97 -14.79
CA ILE A 88 -3.74 3.24 -15.15
C ILE A 88 -2.42 3.34 -14.39
N PHE A 89 -1.37 3.87 -15.02
CA PHE A 89 -0.05 4.05 -14.41
C PHE A 89 0.32 5.53 -14.36
N ILE A 90 0.72 6.03 -13.19
CA ILE A 90 1.16 7.41 -12.99
C ILE A 90 2.48 7.40 -12.24
N SER A 91 3.56 7.86 -12.89
CA SER A 91 4.93 7.67 -12.40
C SER A 91 5.90 8.78 -12.82
N SER A 92 7.15 8.66 -12.37
CA SER A 92 8.31 9.46 -12.78
C SER A 92 8.79 9.06 -14.19
N ASN A 93 9.13 10.04 -15.03
CA ASN A 93 9.80 9.79 -16.32
C ASN A 93 11.33 9.71 -16.20
N LYS A 94 11.90 9.83 -14.99
CA LYS A 94 13.36 9.79 -14.82
C LYS A 94 13.91 8.37 -15.05
N GLU A 95 15.12 8.29 -15.60
CA GLU A 95 15.83 7.02 -15.79
C GLU A 95 16.11 6.32 -14.45
N SER A 96 16.58 7.09 -13.46
CA SER A 96 16.76 6.63 -12.07
C SER A 96 15.60 7.14 -11.22
N LYS A 97 14.69 6.23 -10.85
CA LYS A 97 13.47 6.57 -10.13
C LYS A 97 13.71 6.58 -8.63
N ASN A 98 13.28 7.65 -7.97
CA ASN A 98 13.37 7.83 -6.53
C ASN A 98 12.03 8.34 -5.97
N GLN A 99 11.77 8.12 -4.68
CA GLN A 99 10.73 8.87 -3.97
C GLN A 99 10.95 10.38 -4.20
N ASP A 100 9.87 11.17 -4.21
CA ASP A 100 9.92 12.63 -4.42
C ASP A 100 10.34 13.05 -5.85
N ASP A 101 10.23 12.18 -6.86
CA ASP A 101 10.61 12.53 -8.23
C ASP A 101 9.66 13.51 -8.92
N TRP A 102 8.37 13.40 -8.61
CA TRP A 102 7.32 14.32 -9.04
C TRP A 102 6.46 14.73 -7.85
N ASN A 103 5.81 15.89 -7.92
CA ASN A 103 5.22 16.48 -6.73
C ASN A 103 3.89 15.81 -6.33
N SER A 104 2.80 16.09 -7.05
CA SER A 104 1.48 15.63 -6.65
C SER A 104 0.40 15.75 -7.72
N ILE A 105 -0.68 14.98 -7.55
CA ILE A 105 -2.00 15.32 -8.06
C ILE A 105 -2.76 15.99 -6.92
N GLU A 106 -3.11 17.25 -7.09
CA GLU A 106 -3.64 18.10 -6.05
C GLU A 106 -5.10 18.48 -6.29
N PHE A 107 -5.96 18.08 -5.36
CA PHE A 107 -7.37 18.43 -5.31
C PHE A 107 -7.56 19.66 -4.44
N THR A 108 -8.02 20.76 -5.05
CA THR A 108 -8.23 22.04 -4.37
C THR A 108 -9.74 22.37 -4.26
N GLU A 109 -10.11 23.64 -4.12
CA GLU A 109 -11.49 24.09 -3.89
C GLU A 109 -12.51 23.45 -4.85
N ASN A 110 -13.57 22.87 -4.25
CA ASN A 110 -14.71 22.23 -4.93
C ASN A 110 -14.34 21.19 -6.00
N SER A 111 -13.14 20.62 -5.90
CA SER A 111 -12.68 19.60 -6.83
C SER A 111 -13.25 18.21 -6.48
N LYS A 112 -13.39 17.38 -7.52
CA LYS A 112 -13.87 16.00 -7.39
C LYS A 112 -12.86 15.03 -7.99
N GLY A 113 -12.73 13.87 -7.37
CA GLY A 113 -11.88 12.79 -7.85
C GLY A 113 -12.60 11.44 -7.75
N ASN A 114 -12.56 10.66 -8.83
CA ASN A 114 -12.94 9.24 -8.80
C ASN A 114 -11.80 8.44 -9.43
N LEU A 115 -11.09 7.69 -8.59
CA LEU A 115 -9.90 6.94 -8.98
C LEU A 115 -10.10 5.47 -8.64
N LYS A 116 -10.03 4.63 -9.69
CA LYS A 116 -10.17 3.19 -9.58
C LYS A 116 -9.09 2.48 -10.39
N TYR A 117 -8.42 1.48 -9.80
CA TYR A 117 -7.35 0.71 -10.47
C TYR A 117 -6.26 1.61 -11.08
N VAL A 118 -5.74 2.51 -10.23
CA VAL A 118 -4.64 3.42 -10.59
C VAL A 118 -3.41 3.06 -9.75
N ASN A 119 -2.26 2.92 -10.41
CA ASN A 119 -0.97 2.65 -9.80
C ASN A 119 -0.14 3.94 -9.79
N PHE A 120 0.14 4.44 -8.58
CA PHE A 120 0.98 5.60 -8.33
C PHE A 120 2.35 5.15 -7.84
N SER A 121 3.40 5.77 -8.36
CA SER A 121 4.76 5.50 -7.89
C SER A 121 5.69 6.70 -7.94
N TYR A 122 6.67 6.74 -7.03
CA TYR A 122 7.78 7.70 -7.03
C TYR A 122 7.39 9.18 -6.84
N SER A 123 6.19 9.45 -6.31
CA SER A 123 5.75 10.81 -6.01
C SER A 123 6.26 11.32 -4.68
N ASN A 124 6.24 12.63 -4.46
CA ASN A 124 6.17 13.21 -3.11
C ASN A 124 4.83 12.84 -2.47
N LYS A 125 3.72 13.38 -2.99
CA LYS A 125 2.38 13.20 -2.45
C LYS A 125 1.47 12.76 -3.59
N SER A 126 1.26 11.45 -3.78
CA SER A 126 0.61 10.97 -5.01
C SER A 126 -0.76 11.62 -5.21
N LEU A 127 -1.56 11.63 -4.15
CA LEU A 127 -2.80 12.41 -4.06
C LEU A 127 -2.74 13.33 -2.85
N LYS A 128 -3.00 14.61 -3.10
CA LYS A 128 -3.01 15.66 -2.08
C LYS A 128 -4.36 16.37 -2.08
N THR A 129 -4.92 16.60 -0.90
CA THR A 129 -6.00 17.59 -0.72
C THR A 129 -5.50 18.76 0.11
N ASN A 130 -5.96 19.96 -0.24
CA ASN A 130 -5.83 21.15 0.61
C ASN A 130 -7.14 21.43 1.34
N TYR A 131 -7.10 22.30 2.35
CA TYR A 131 -8.25 22.88 3.03
C TYR A 131 -9.35 23.28 2.02
N GLY A 132 -10.48 22.56 2.03
CA GLY A 132 -11.61 22.81 1.12
C GLY A 132 -12.54 21.60 0.98
N LEU A 133 -13.77 21.83 0.49
CA LEU A 133 -14.80 20.81 0.25
C LEU A 133 -14.47 19.94 -0.98
N SER A 134 -13.28 19.34 -1.02
CA SER A 134 -12.92 18.36 -2.04
C SER A 134 -13.56 17.01 -1.71
N SER A 135 -14.06 16.31 -2.73
CA SER A 135 -14.64 14.97 -2.57
C SER A 135 -13.92 14.01 -3.49
N ILE A 136 -13.13 13.11 -2.87
CA ILE A 136 -12.36 12.11 -3.59
C ILE A 136 -12.77 10.71 -3.16
N GLN A 137 -12.91 9.82 -4.14
CA GLN A 137 -13.12 8.39 -3.96
C GLN A 137 -11.92 7.65 -4.51
N ILE A 138 -11.29 6.82 -3.68
CA ILE A 138 -10.07 6.09 -4.02
C ILE A 138 -10.34 4.61 -3.76
N GLN A 139 -10.37 3.80 -4.81
CA GLN A 139 -10.77 2.40 -4.72
C GLN A 139 -9.87 1.49 -5.55
N ASN A 140 -9.35 0.41 -4.99
CA ASN A 140 -8.50 -0.52 -5.75
C ASN A 140 -7.26 0.15 -6.37
N CYS A 141 -6.70 1.16 -5.70
CA CYS A 141 -5.49 1.84 -6.16
C CYS A 141 -4.25 1.34 -5.43
N THR A 142 -3.10 1.45 -6.07
CA THR A 142 -1.80 1.06 -5.50
C THR A 142 -0.90 2.29 -5.41
N PHE A 143 -0.21 2.44 -4.30
CA PHE A 143 0.74 3.52 -4.02
C PHE A 143 2.05 2.91 -3.57
N THR A 144 3.10 3.01 -4.40
CA THR A 144 4.36 2.31 -4.16
C THR A 144 5.56 3.22 -4.32
N ASN A 145 6.51 3.14 -3.38
CA ASN A 145 7.73 3.96 -3.39
C ASN A 145 7.42 5.47 -3.49
N CYS A 146 6.42 5.94 -2.76
CA CYS A 146 6.09 7.35 -2.62
C CYS A 146 6.57 7.90 -1.27
N THR A 147 6.83 9.21 -1.18
CA THR A 147 7.05 9.83 0.14
C THR A 147 5.76 9.77 0.96
N TYR A 148 4.64 10.13 0.35
CA TYR A 148 3.28 9.97 0.84
C TYR A 148 2.44 9.35 -0.28
N GLY A 149 1.85 8.19 -0.04
CA GLY A 149 0.82 7.66 -0.96
C GLY A 149 -0.39 8.60 -0.98
N LEU A 150 -0.90 8.92 0.20
CA LEU A 150 -1.96 9.92 0.40
C LEU A 150 -1.51 11.00 1.38
N TYR A 151 -1.82 12.26 1.04
CA TYR A 151 -1.69 13.39 1.95
C TYR A 151 -3.02 14.17 1.95
N LEU A 152 -3.93 13.79 2.84
CA LEU A 152 -5.33 14.19 2.74
C LEU A 152 -5.80 14.93 4.00
N ASP A 153 -5.77 16.25 3.94
CA ASP A 153 -6.29 17.08 5.02
C ASP A 153 -7.80 17.33 4.87
N ASN A 154 -8.54 17.22 5.97
CA ASN A 154 -9.97 17.47 6.13
C ASN A 154 -10.87 16.69 5.17
N MET A 155 -10.77 15.36 5.20
CA MET A 155 -11.56 14.45 4.37
C MET A 155 -13.02 14.31 4.83
N ASN A 156 -13.83 15.36 4.74
CA ASN A 156 -15.27 15.22 4.97
C ASN A 156 -15.91 14.35 3.86
N ASN A 157 -16.10 13.05 4.12
CA ASN A 157 -16.70 12.02 3.25
C ASN A 157 -15.80 11.39 2.18
N GLY A 158 -14.47 11.45 2.30
CA GLY A 158 -13.60 10.66 1.43
C GLY A 158 -13.57 9.19 1.85
N ASN A 159 -13.81 8.28 0.90
CA ASN A 159 -13.77 6.82 1.13
C ASN A 159 -12.56 6.23 0.41
N ILE A 160 -11.63 5.68 1.20
CA ILE A 160 -10.46 4.96 0.73
C ILE A 160 -10.71 3.48 0.98
N SER A 161 -10.76 2.67 -0.07
CA SER A 161 -11.00 1.25 0.12
C SER A 161 -10.26 0.34 -0.87
N ASN A 162 -9.96 -0.88 -0.43
CA ASN A 162 -9.34 -1.90 -1.27
C ASN A 162 -7.99 -1.45 -1.87
N CYS A 163 -7.29 -0.53 -1.22
CA CYS A 163 -6.04 0.04 -1.75
C CYS A 163 -4.81 -0.64 -1.15
N LEU A 164 -3.70 -0.58 -1.88
CA LEU A 164 -2.39 -1.06 -1.43
C LEU A 164 -1.42 0.11 -1.30
N PHE A 165 -0.79 0.24 -0.12
CA PHE A 165 0.26 1.19 0.20
C PHE A 165 1.53 0.42 0.55
N LYS A 166 2.52 0.42 -0.34
CA LYS A 166 3.72 -0.39 -0.19
C LYS A 166 5.02 0.41 -0.30
N ASN A 167 5.99 0.15 0.58
CA ASN A 167 7.33 0.74 0.51
C ASN A 167 7.33 2.28 0.46
N ASN A 168 6.35 2.92 1.10
CA ASN A 168 6.26 4.37 1.18
C ASN A 168 6.97 4.86 2.44
N THR A 169 7.40 6.12 2.43
CA THR A 169 7.78 6.78 3.70
C THR A 169 6.54 6.92 4.59
N ASN A 170 5.41 7.33 4.02
CA ASN A 170 4.11 7.30 4.67
C ASN A 170 3.05 6.75 3.70
N GLY A 171 2.32 5.72 4.08
CA GLY A 171 1.27 5.14 3.25
C GLY A 171 0.13 6.13 3.06
N ALA A 172 -0.49 6.55 4.16
CA ALA A 172 -1.53 7.56 4.16
C ALA A 172 -1.44 8.49 5.36
N TRP A 173 -1.24 9.78 5.10
CA TRP A 173 -1.50 10.84 6.06
C TRP A 173 -2.91 11.37 5.85
N ALA A 174 -3.77 11.32 6.86
CA ALA A 174 -5.16 11.74 6.72
C ALA A 174 -5.73 12.40 7.99
N THR A 175 -6.66 13.33 7.81
CA THR A 175 -7.56 13.77 8.88
C THR A 175 -9.02 13.60 8.49
N TRP A 176 -9.85 13.16 9.44
CA TRP A 176 -11.28 12.85 9.19
C TRP A 176 -11.53 11.75 8.14
N GLY A 177 -10.54 10.89 7.89
CA GLY A 177 -10.60 9.86 6.86
C GLY A 177 -11.27 8.56 7.30
N ASN A 178 -11.96 7.90 6.36
CA ASN A 178 -12.41 6.52 6.51
C ASN A 178 -11.64 5.62 5.54
N ILE A 179 -10.84 4.71 6.11
CA ILE A 179 -9.99 3.76 5.40
C ILE A 179 -10.54 2.36 5.71
N SER A 180 -10.73 1.53 4.67
CA SER A 180 -11.23 0.19 4.88
C SER A 180 -10.77 -0.82 3.82
N ASN A 181 -10.54 -2.07 4.24
CA ASN A 181 -10.09 -3.14 3.33
C ASN A 181 -8.78 -2.79 2.61
N CYS A 182 -7.95 -1.93 3.19
CA CYS A 182 -6.68 -1.50 2.64
C CYS A 182 -5.52 -2.28 3.24
N SER A 183 -4.41 -2.30 2.51
CA SER A 183 -3.16 -2.92 2.92
C SER A 183 -2.04 -1.90 3.00
N PHE A 184 -1.35 -1.86 4.13
CA PHE A 184 -0.18 -1.01 4.37
C PHE A 184 1.02 -1.91 4.67
N VAL A 185 1.90 -2.07 3.70
CA VAL A 185 2.98 -3.07 3.74
C VAL A 185 4.36 -2.42 3.62
N ASP A 186 5.25 -2.75 4.54
CA ASP A 186 6.66 -2.38 4.50
C ASP A 186 6.89 -0.85 4.35
N ASN A 187 6.02 -0.02 4.95
CA ASN A 187 6.17 1.43 4.98
C ASN A 187 6.95 1.89 6.22
N THR A 188 7.59 3.05 6.17
CA THR A 188 8.12 3.66 7.42
C THR A 188 6.96 3.99 8.36
N VAL A 189 5.91 4.62 7.85
CA VAL A 189 4.62 4.80 8.53
C VAL A 189 3.50 4.27 7.65
N GLY A 190 2.66 3.37 8.16
CA GLY A 190 1.51 2.86 7.40
C GLY A 190 0.43 3.93 7.25
N VAL A 191 -0.18 4.31 8.37
CA VAL A 191 -1.19 5.38 8.45
C VAL A 191 -0.77 6.39 9.51
N GLU A 192 -0.90 7.68 9.21
CA GLU A 192 -0.65 8.78 10.15
C GLU A 192 -1.83 9.77 10.19
N GLY A 193 -2.16 10.27 11.38
CA GLY A 193 -2.98 11.46 11.53
C GLY A 193 -3.95 11.42 12.72
N GLY A 194 -5.05 12.17 12.58
CA GLY A 194 -6.08 12.35 13.60
C GLY A 194 -7.48 12.28 13.01
N ALA A 195 -8.46 11.88 13.81
CA ALA A 195 -9.84 11.63 13.42
C ALA A 195 -9.98 10.58 12.31
N ILE A 196 -9.23 9.47 12.40
CA ILE A 196 -9.20 8.42 11.37
C ILE A 196 -9.98 7.18 11.84
N SER A 197 -10.74 6.60 10.91
CA SER A 197 -11.35 5.27 11.05
C SER A 197 -10.64 4.25 10.16
N LEU A 198 -10.18 3.16 10.76
CA LEU A 198 -9.63 1.98 10.09
C LEU A 198 -10.59 0.80 10.31
N ASN A 199 -10.97 0.12 9.23
CA ASN A 199 -11.87 -1.01 9.27
C ASN A 199 -11.47 -2.12 8.30
N ASN A 200 -11.20 -3.30 8.82
CA ASN A 200 -10.80 -4.45 7.99
C ASN A 200 -9.49 -4.19 7.22
N ASP A 201 -8.57 -3.40 7.79
CA ASP A 201 -7.29 -3.07 7.17
C ASP A 201 -6.18 -4.01 7.65
N THR A 202 -5.19 -4.23 6.79
CA THR A 202 -4.02 -5.07 7.06
C THR A 202 -2.76 -4.20 7.05
N LEU A 203 -2.05 -4.12 8.17
CA LEU A 203 -0.87 -3.29 8.35
C LEU A 203 0.32 -4.19 8.76
N VAL A 204 1.26 -4.40 7.84
CA VAL A 204 2.30 -5.42 7.97
C VAL A 204 3.69 -4.91 7.67
N GLY A 205 4.65 -5.25 8.54
CA GLY A 205 6.07 -4.98 8.27
C GLY A 205 6.46 -3.50 8.30
N ASN A 206 5.60 -2.63 8.84
CA ASN A 206 5.88 -1.19 8.92
C ASN A 206 6.75 -0.88 10.15
N ASN A 207 7.55 0.18 10.11
CA ASN A 207 8.23 0.64 11.33
C ASN A 207 7.20 1.16 12.34
N GLN A 208 6.22 1.94 11.87
CA GLN A 208 5.04 2.34 12.64
C GLN A 208 3.79 2.07 11.79
N ALA A 209 2.98 1.08 12.16
CA ALA A 209 1.83 0.73 11.33
C ALA A 209 0.75 1.83 11.38
N LEU A 210 0.35 2.24 12.58
CA LEU A 210 -0.56 3.35 12.82
C LEU A 210 0.07 4.36 13.77
N PHE A 211 0.32 5.58 13.28
CA PHE A 211 0.87 6.69 14.05
C PHE A 211 -0.20 7.76 14.32
N ILE A 212 -0.64 7.85 15.57
CA ILE A 212 -1.75 8.69 16.00
C ILE A 212 -1.21 10.00 16.53
N THR A 213 -1.51 11.07 15.80
CA THR A 213 -1.05 12.44 16.07
C THR A 213 -2.19 13.40 16.43
N GLY A 214 -3.45 12.92 16.46
CA GLY A 214 -4.62 13.69 16.88
C GLY A 214 -5.75 12.82 17.47
N ASP A 215 -6.90 13.46 17.75
CA ASP A 215 -8.03 12.86 18.47
C ASP A 215 -8.87 11.85 17.65
N LEU A 216 -9.86 11.20 18.26
CA LEU A 216 -10.92 10.40 17.61
C LEU A 216 -10.44 9.29 16.66
N ILE A 217 -9.75 8.29 17.19
CA ILE A 217 -9.31 7.12 16.41
C ILE A 217 -10.29 5.96 16.59
N LYS A 218 -10.72 5.35 15.49
CA LYS A 218 -11.58 4.16 15.49
C LYS A 218 -10.91 3.06 14.69
N VAL A 219 -10.44 2.01 15.36
CA VAL A 219 -9.83 0.84 14.71
C VAL A 219 -10.68 -0.37 14.97
N SER A 220 -11.02 -1.10 13.92
CA SER A 220 -11.74 -2.36 14.06
C SER A 220 -11.43 -3.39 12.99
N LYS A 221 -11.42 -4.67 13.37
CA LYS A 221 -11.20 -5.78 12.42
C LYS A 221 -9.87 -5.69 11.67
N CYS A 222 -8.89 -5.00 12.24
CA CYS A 222 -7.62 -4.79 11.58
C CYS A 222 -6.61 -5.86 11.99
N LEU A 223 -5.70 -6.20 11.09
CA LEU A 223 -4.54 -7.03 11.36
C LEU A 223 -3.29 -6.16 11.40
N PHE A 224 -2.56 -6.22 12.51
CA PHE A 224 -1.26 -5.61 12.69
C PHE A 224 -0.23 -6.71 12.88
N ASP A 225 0.62 -6.95 11.87
CA ASP A 225 1.59 -8.04 11.89
C ASP A 225 3.02 -7.58 11.59
N LEU A 226 4.02 -8.15 12.26
CA LEU A 226 5.44 -7.93 11.97
C LEU A 226 5.90 -6.46 11.97
N ASN A 227 5.18 -5.55 12.63
CA ASN A 227 5.58 -4.14 12.70
C ASN A 227 6.57 -3.93 13.86
N ASP A 228 7.45 -2.93 13.75
CA ASP A 228 8.27 -2.53 14.91
C ASP A 228 7.37 -1.95 16.01
N ILE A 229 6.45 -1.05 15.64
CA ILE A 229 5.37 -0.57 16.52
C ILE A 229 4.06 -0.66 15.74
N ALA A 230 3.10 -1.47 16.22
CA ALA A 230 1.81 -1.58 15.52
C ALA A 230 0.96 -0.31 15.66
N VAL A 231 0.81 0.22 16.88
CA VAL A 231 0.12 1.49 17.13
C VAL A 231 0.97 2.37 18.02
N LYS A 232 1.21 3.62 17.59
CA LYS A 232 1.92 4.62 18.37
C LYS A 232 1.00 5.81 18.64
N TYR A 233 0.78 6.12 19.91
CA TYR A 233 0.04 7.29 20.38
C TYR A 233 1.00 8.38 20.85
N ILE A 234 0.97 9.56 20.24
CA ILE A 234 1.62 10.78 20.77
C ILE A 234 0.63 11.87 21.18
N ALA A 235 -0.62 11.76 20.74
CA ALA A 235 -1.73 12.57 21.21
C ALA A 235 -2.79 11.64 21.81
N LEU A 236 -3.24 11.93 23.02
CA LEU A 236 -4.28 11.15 23.70
C LEU A 236 -5.63 11.86 23.49
N SER A 237 -6.67 11.09 23.18
CA SER A 237 -7.85 11.61 22.48
C SER A 237 -8.83 12.41 23.34
N HIS A 238 -9.51 13.39 22.73
CA HIS A 238 -10.88 13.79 23.09
C HIS A 238 -11.91 13.00 22.26
N GLY A 239 -12.79 12.19 22.88
CA GLY A 239 -14.02 11.68 22.23
C GLY A 239 -14.24 10.16 22.22
N GLU A 240 -15.17 9.69 21.39
CA GLU A 240 -15.66 8.28 21.30
C GLU A 240 -14.74 7.36 20.47
N GLY A 241 -13.42 7.47 20.63
CA GLY A 241 -12.46 6.56 19.97
C GLY A 241 -12.54 5.13 20.50
N TYR A 242 -11.97 4.16 19.78
CA TYR A 242 -11.78 2.78 20.25
C TYR A 242 -10.79 2.01 19.38
N ILE A 243 -10.19 0.96 19.95
CA ILE A 243 -9.52 -0.12 19.20
C ILE A 243 -10.17 -1.43 19.62
N LYS A 244 -10.80 -2.14 18.69
CA LYS A 244 -11.49 -3.39 19.03
C LYS A 244 -11.47 -4.43 17.94
N ASN A 245 -11.74 -5.68 18.29
CA ASN A 245 -11.87 -6.79 17.34
C ASN A 245 -10.69 -6.86 16.36
N SER A 246 -9.48 -6.51 16.80
CA SER A 246 -8.29 -6.43 15.96
C SER A 246 -7.23 -7.39 16.47
N ILE A 247 -6.31 -7.79 15.59
CA ILE A 247 -5.26 -8.75 15.89
C ILE A 247 -3.91 -8.03 15.82
N PHE A 248 -3.17 -8.09 16.92
CA PHE A 248 -1.82 -7.59 17.05
C PHE A 248 -0.88 -8.78 17.23
N GLN A 249 -0.21 -9.19 16.17
CA GLN A 249 0.66 -10.36 16.20
C GLN A 249 2.08 -10.09 15.72
N ASN A 250 3.05 -10.79 16.33
CA ASN A 250 4.47 -10.76 15.95
C ASN A 250 5.12 -9.36 15.82
N ASN A 251 4.51 -8.33 16.39
CA ASN A 251 5.07 -6.98 16.41
C ASN A 251 6.18 -6.90 17.46
N ASN A 252 7.12 -5.97 17.33
CA ASN A 252 8.05 -5.73 18.43
C ASN A 252 7.30 -5.10 19.63
N ILE A 253 6.52 -4.04 19.39
CA ILE A 253 5.56 -3.49 20.36
C ILE A 253 4.17 -3.42 19.71
N ALA A 254 3.12 -3.93 20.37
CA ALA A 254 1.77 -3.83 19.81
C ALA A 254 1.19 -2.41 19.96
N ILE A 255 1.12 -1.86 21.18
CA ILE A 255 0.65 -0.48 21.39
C ILE A 255 1.63 0.29 22.27
N GLN A 256 2.12 1.41 21.77
CA GLN A 256 2.99 2.33 22.49
C GLN A 256 2.28 3.66 22.75
N PHE A 257 2.36 4.13 23.99
CA PHE A 257 1.94 5.46 24.41
C PHE A 257 3.17 6.31 24.76
N SER A 258 3.27 7.48 24.13
CA SER A 258 4.35 8.45 24.32
C SER A 258 3.82 9.87 24.15
N SER A 259 2.84 10.26 24.96
CA SER A 259 2.28 11.61 24.93
C SER A 259 3.15 12.57 25.73
N GLU A 260 3.38 13.74 25.17
CA GLU A 260 3.96 14.89 25.88
C GLU A 260 2.87 15.83 26.39
N ASP A 261 1.61 15.62 25.97
CA ASP A 261 0.51 16.53 26.25
C ASP A 261 -0.22 16.16 27.55
N LYS A 262 -0.05 17.00 28.57
CA LYS A 262 -0.39 16.71 29.98
C LYS A 262 -1.89 16.67 30.29
N ASN A 263 -2.72 17.13 29.36
CA ASN A 263 -4.08 17.58 29.66
C ASN A 263 -5.19 16.66 29.17
N ASN A 264 -4.89 15.52 28.52
CA ASN A 264 -5.95 14.82 27.79
C ASN A 264 -5.81 13.30 27.68
N ASN A 265 -5.91 12.57 28.79
CA ASN A 265 -5.68 11.12 28.80
C ASN A 265 -6.90 10.26 28.42
N ASN A 266 -7.90 10.79 27.70
CA ASN A 266 -9.11 10.02 27.37
C ASN A 266 -8.94 9.17 26.10
N ILE A 267 -8.06 8.17 26.19
CA ILE A 267 -7.95 7.13 25.17
C ILE A 267 -9.19 6.24 25.29
N GLY A 268 -9.95 6.12 24.19
CA GLY A 268 -11.11 5.24 24.15
C GLY A 268 -10.77 3.77 24.44
N PRO A 269 -11.76 2.92 24.74
CA PRO A 269 -11.50 1.55 25.16
C PRO A 269 -10.74 0.74 24.10
N ILE A 270 -9.80 -0.07 24.57
CA ILE A 270 -9.02 -1.00 23.73
C ILE A 270 -9.42 -2.41 24.16
N ASN A 271 -10.48 -2.97 23.59
CA ASN A 271 -11.10 -4.21 24.08
C ASN A 271 -11.41 -5.21 22.96
N TYR A 272 -11.57 -6.48 23.30
CA TYR A 272 -11.87 -7.56 22.35
C TYR A 272 -10.83 -7.71 21.24
N ASN A 273 -9.56 -7.41 21.53
CA ASN A 273 -8.43 -7.60 20.63
C ASN A 273 -7.64 -8.85 21.01
N ASP A 274 -6.85 -9.35 20.06
CA ASP A 274 -5.94 -10.47 20.25
C ASP A 274 -4.48 -9.97 20.19
N PHE A 275 -3.71 -10.18 21.24
CA PHE A 275 -2.29 -9.88 21.31
C PHE A 275 -1.48 -11.19 21.31
N ILE A 276 -0.80 -11.51 20.19
CA ILE A 276 -0.23 -12.84 19.96
C ILE A 276 1.25 -12.75 19.57
N GLY A 277 2.15 -13.26 20.40
CA GLY A 277 3.56 -13.40 20.03
C GLY A 277 4.30 -12.08 19.78
N ASN A 278 3.79 -10.96 20.29
CA ASN A 278 4.53 -9.70 20.28
C ASN A 278 5.80 -9.84 21.15
N LYS A 279 6.90 -9.23 20.74
CA LYS A 279 8.24 -9.58 21.23
C LYS A 279 8.65 -8.84 22.50
N GLU A 280 8.51 -7.52 22.51
CA GLU A 280 8.95 -6.67 23.62
C GLU A 280 7.80 -6.42 24.59
N TYR A 281 6.70 -5.82 24.10
CA TYR A 281 5.52 -5.53 24.92
C TYR A 281 4.24 -5.62 24.09
N ASN A 282 3.16 -6.07 24.72
CA ASN A 282 1.82 -5.85 24.21
C ASN A 282 1.42 -4.39 24.39
N ILE A 283 1.67 -3.83 25.57
CA ILE A 283 1.39 -2.42 25.87
C ILE A 283 2.63 -1.78 26.49
N LYS A 284 3.07 -0.64 25.97
CA LYS A 284 4.21 0.10 26.51
C LYS A 284 3.88 1.57 26.70
N VAL A 285 3.94 2.06 27.93
CA VAL A 285 3.75 3.47 28.27
C VAL A 285 5.09 4.09 28.65
N LEU A 286 5.58 5.01 27.81
CA LEU A 286 6.86 5.70 28.03
C LEU A 286 6.71 6.97 28.87
N SER A 287 5.75 7.80 28.49
CA SER A 287 5.38 9.03 29.16
C SER A 287 4.00 9.45 28.69
N ASP A 288 3.24 10.10 29.55
CA ASP A 288 1.94 10.69 29.25
C ASP A 288 1.85 12.17 29.66
N GLY A 289 2.95 12.72 30.19
CA GLY A 289 3.08 14.11 30.62
C GLY A 289 2.19 14.48 31.82
N SER A 290 1.34 13.58 32.29
CA SER A 290 0.33 13.87 33.29
C SER A 290 0.82 13.54 34.70
N ASP A 291 0.48 14.40 35.66
CA ASP A 291 0.81 14.18 37.07
C ASP A 291 -0.28 13.37 37.81
N SER A 292 -1.37 13.02 37.13
CA SER A 292 -2.53 12.33 37.73
C SER A 292 -2.74 10.94 37.13
N PRO A 293 -2.91 9.89 37.97
CA PRO A 293 -3.13 8.54 37.48
C PRO A 293 -4.36 8.45 36.59
N THR A 294 -4.22 7.82 35.42
CA THR A 294 -5.33 7.58 34.47
C THR A 294 -5.47 6.09 34.24
N ILE A 295 -6.68 5.56 34.42
CA ILE A 295 -6.97 4.16 34.16
C ILE A 295 -7.40 4.02 32.71
N LEU A 296 -6.74 3.11 31.98
CA LEU A 296 -7.10 2.77 30.62
C LEU A 296 -7.80 1.40 30.57
N ASP A 297 -9.00 1.36 29.98
CA ASP A 297 -9.81 0.15 29.86
C ASP A 297 -9.29 -0.76 28.74
N LEU A 298 -8.56 -1.82 29.14
CA LEU A 298 -8.06 -2.90 28.30
C LEU A 298 -8.70 -4.25 28.65
N LYS A 299 -9.93 -4.23 29.17
CA LYS A 299 -10.66 -5.45 29.52
C LYS A 299 -11.07 -6.24 28.28
N ASN A 300 -11.30 -7.52 28.49
CA ASN A 300 -11.83 -8.47 27.52
C ASN A 300 -10.95 -8.65 26.27
N ASN A 301 -9.65 -8.39 26.37
CA ASN A 301 -8.68 -8.78 25.35
C ASN A 301 -8.17 -10.21 25.58
N TRP A 302 -7.71 -10.85 24.50
CA TRP A 302 -6.88 -12.05 24.57
C TRP A 302 -5.41 -11.67 24.54
N TRP A 303 -4.65 -12.08 25.55
CA TRP A 303 -3.23 -11.71 25.72
C TRP A 303 -2.25 -12.77 25.20
N GLY A 304 -2.74 -13.72 24.41
CA GLY A 304 -1.94 -14.82 23.87
C GLY A 304 -1.76 -16.00 24.85
N ASN A 305 -2.10 -15.81 26.13
CA ASN A 305 -2.05 -16.83 27.18
C ASN A 305 -2.93 -16.44 28.38
N ASN A 306 -3.12 -17.36 29.33
CA ASN A 306 -3.91 -17.18 30.56
C ASN A 306 -3.07 -17.05 31.85
N ASN A 307 -1.74 -16.93 31.72
CA ASN A 307 -0.88 -16.80 32.88
C ASN A 307 -0.74 -15.32 33.26
N LYS A 308 -1.33 -14.93 34.39
CA LYS A 308 -1.32 -13.56 34.89
C LYS A 308 0.08 -12.93 34.94
N ASP A 309 1.10 -13.65 35.40
CA ASP A 309 2.47 -13.13 35.49
C ASP A 309 3.05 -12.86 34.10
N THR A 310 2.70 -13.70 33.11
CA THR A 310 3.13 -13.51 31.71
C THR A 310 2.41 -12.32 31.08
N ILE A 311 1.12 -12.16 31.34
CA ILE A 311 0.33 -11.01 30.88
C ILE A 311 0.91 -9.72 31.47
N GLU A 312 1.11 -9.68 32.79
CA GLU A 312 1.69 -8.55 33.51
C GLU A 312 3.05 -8.17 32.93
N SER A 313 3.95 -9.14 32.72
CA SER A 313 5.28 -8.88 32.16
C SER A 313 5.27 -8.33 30.72
N SER A 314 4.15 -8.46 30.00
CA SER A 314 3.97 -7.94 28.64
C SER A 314 3.38 -6.53 28.60
N ILE A 315 3.05 -5.97 29.77
CA ILE A 315 2.52 -4.63 29.96
C ILE A 315 3.59 -3.83 30.70
N PHE A 316 3.91 -2.63 30.20
CA PHE A 316 4.84 -1.71 30.83
C PHE A 316 4.10 -0.40 31.08
N ASP A 317 3.71 -0.14 32.33
CA ASP A 317 2.82 0.97 32.70
C ASP A 317 3.30 1.74 33.96
N TYR A 318 2.39 2.45 34.64
CA TYR A 318 2.65 3.18 35.89
C TYR A 318 3.45 2.38 36.94
N PHE A 319 3.22 1.06 37.06
CA PHE A 319 3.88 0.25 38.08
C PHE A 319 5.35 -0.05 37.74
N ASP A 320 5.70 -0.03 36.46
CA ASP A 320 7.06 -0.25 35.97
C ASP A 320 7.82 1.06 35.73
N ASN A 321 7.09 2.15 35.48
CA ASN A 321 7.64 3.41 35.01
C ASN A 321 7.12 4.61 35.81
N SER A 322 7.98 5.18 36.65
CA SER A 322 7.66 6.38 37.43
C SER A 322 7.43 7.65 36.61
N SER A 323 7.71 7.62 35.30
CA SER A 323 7.44 8.73 34.36
C SER A 323 6.11 8.61 33.62
N SER A 324 5.32 7.57 33.91
CA SER A 324 3.94 7.42 33.44
C SER A 324 2.97 7.62 34.60
N SER A 325 1.76 8.07 34.27
CA SER A 325 0.56 8.06 35.12
C SER A 325 -0.52 7.08 34.64
N ILE A 326 -0.37 6.45 33.47
CA ILE A 326 -1.35 5.50 32.92
C ILE A 326 -1.21 4.13 33.60
N ILE A 327 -2.34 3.64 34.12
CA ILE A 327 -2.52 2.30 34.66
C ILE A 327 -3.35 1.49 33.67
N ILE A 328 -2.87 0.31 33.29
CA ILE A 328 -3.58 -0.57 32.37
C ILE A 328 -4.53 -1.50 33.13
N GLU A 329 -5.83 -1.33 32.91
CA GLU A 329 -6.84 -2.20 33.49
C GLU A 329 -7.19 -3.32 32.51
N TYR A 330 -6.54 -4.48 32.66
CA TYR A 330 -6.68 -5.63 31.74
C TYR A 330 -7.60 -6.75 32.23
N GLU A 331 -8.08 -6.71 33.48
CA GLU A 331 -8.97 -7.73 34.06
C GLU A 331 -10.45 -7.29 34.01
N PRO A 332 -11.39 -8.14 33.54
CA PRO A 332 -11.17 -9.52 33.10
C PRO A 332 -10.52 -9.57 31.71
N TYR A 333 -9.83 -10.67 31.40
CA TYR A 333 -9.30 -10.98 30.06
C TYR A 333 -9.95 -12.26 29.50
N ALA A 334 -9.88 -12.44 28.18
CA ALA A 334 -10.46 -13.61 27.52
C ALA A 334 -9.63 -14.88 27.78
N ASP A 335 -10.28 -16.05 27.75
CA ASP A 335 -9.62 -17.36 27.97
C ASP A 335 -8.98 -17.95 26.70
N SER A 336 -9.31 -17.41 25.53
CA SER A 336 -8.80 -17.81 24.22
C SER A 336 -8.85 -16.65 23.22
N SER A 337 -8.19 -16.82 22.07
CA SER A 337 -8.31 -15.94 20.91
C SER A 337 -9.78 -15.63 20.58
N ILE A 338 -10.06 -14.34 20.38
CA ILE A 338 -11.41 -13.78 20.16
C ILE A 338 -11.65 -13.58 18.67
N ASN A 339 -10.59 -13.19 17.96
CA ASN A 339 -10.61 -12.83 16.56
C ASN A 339 -9.96 -13.95 15.76
N THR A 340 -10.62 -14.39 14.69
CA THR A 340 -10.04 -15.38 13.78
C THR A 340 -9.34 -14.65 12.65
N THR A 341 -8.05 -14.92 12.44
CA THR A 341 -7.45 -14.71 11.11
C THR A 341 -8.11 -15.70 10.17
N THR A 342 -8.60 -15.24 9.03
CA THR A 342 -8.99 -16.16 7.96
C THR A 342 -7.71 -16.66 7.28
N ASP A 343 -7.71 -17.88 6.73
CA ASP A 343 -6.61 -18.36 5.86
C ASP A 343 -6.30 -17.37 4.71
N ASN A 344 -7.28 -16.51 4.36
CA ASN A 344 -7.08 -15.43 3.42
C ASN A 344 -6.10 -14.38 3.95
N ASP A 345 -6.08 -14.03 5.24
CA ASP A 345 -5.24 -12.93 5.76
C ASP A 345 -3.75 -13.29 5.78
N ILE A 346 -3.40 -14.55 6.09
CA ILE A 346 -2.02 -15.06 6.07
C ILE A 346 -1.52 -15.24 4.62
N ASN A 347 -2.36 -15.81 3.73
CA ASN A 347 -2.04 -15.89 2.31
C ASN A 347 -2.03 -14.52 1.62
N TYR A 348 -2.76 -13.54 2.16
CA TYR A 348 -2.86 -12.18 1.61
C TYR A 348 -1.56 -11.40 1.79
N VAL A 349 -0.82 -11.56 2.90
CA VAL A 349 0.50 -10.93 3.06
C VAL A 349 1.50 -11.42 2.00
N GLU A 350 1.59 -12.73 1.77
CA GLU A 350 2.40 -13.29 0.68
C GLU A 350 1.87 -12.88 -0.70
N THR A 351 0.54 -12.81 -0.87
CA THR A 351 -0.11 -12.38 -2.11
C THR A 351 0.13 -10.90 -2.41
N ILE A 352 0.11 -10.00 -1.41
CA ILE A 352 0.42 -8.57 -1.56
C ILE A 352 1.87 -8.38 -1.97
N LYS A 353 2.80 -9.14 -1.38
CA LYS A 353 4.21 -9.11 -1.82
C LYS A 353 4.34 -9.56 -3.28
N ASN A 354 3.47 -10.45 -3.72
CA ASN A 354 3.38 -10.97 -5.08
C ASN A 354 2.58 -10.08 -6.06
N GLN A 355 1.69 -9.18 -5.62
CA GLN A 355 0.82 -8.37 -6.50
C GLN A 355 1.57 -7.35 -7.39
N ASP A 356 2.83 -7.08 -7.06
CA ASP A 356 3.74 -6.27 -7.87
C ASP A 356 4.06 -6.91 -9.24
N PHE A 357 3.67 -8.18 -9.43
CA PHE A 357 3.97 -8.95 -10.63
C PHE A 357 2.73 -9.72 -11.12
N ILE A 358 2.28 -9.36 -12.32
CA ILE A 358 1.20 -10.03 -13.03
C ILE A 358 1.80 -11.18 -13.82
N ILE A 359 1.27 -12.37 -13.59
CA ILE A 359 1.67 -13.60 -14.28
C ILE A 359 0.50 -14.11 -15.09
N TYR A 360 0.62 -14.04 -16.42
CA TYR A 360 -0.51 -14.31 -17.31
C TYR A 360 -0.10 -15.02 -18.60
N PRO A 361 -1.00 -15.77 -19.23
CA PRO A 361 -2.22 -16.29 -18.63
C PRO A 361 -1.86 -17.27 -17.50
N ASN A 362 -2.61 -17.31 -16.41
CA ASN A 362 -2.49 -18.35 -15.40
C ASN A 362 -3.90 -18.87 -15.08
N PRO A 363 -4.31 -20.06 -15.56
CA PRO A 363 -3.46 -21.11 -16.16
C PRO A 363 -2.86 -20.78 -17.55
N PHE A 364 -1.62 -21.22 -17.80
CA PHE A 364 -0.90 -21.01 -19.06
C PHE A 364 -0.92 -22.22 -19.99
N SER A 365 -0.73 -21.97 -21.29
CA SER A 365 -0.57 -23.01 -22.32
C SER A 365 0.90 -23.14 -22.74
N ASN A 366 1.34 -22.46 -23.79
CA ASN A 366 2.72 -22.58 -24.30
C ASN A 366 3.64 -21.45 -23.86
N GLU A 367 3.06 -20.35 -23.39
CA GLU A 367 3.77 -19.14 -23.00
C GLU A 367 3.19 -18.63 -21.70
N LEU A 368 4.07 -18.11 -20.85
CA LEU A 368 3.75 -17.41 -19.62
C LEU A 368 4.42 -16.03 -19.69
N TYR A 369 3.68 -14.99 -19.41
CA TYR A 369 4.15 -13.62 -19.39
C TYR A 369 4.27 -13.15 -17.95
N LEU A 370 5.43 -12.55 -17.65
CA LEU A 370 5.65 -11.81 -16.42
C LEU A 370 5.54 -10.33 -16.75
N LYS A 371 4.79 -9.57 -15.95
CA LYS A 371 4.72 -8.11 -16.06
C LYS A 371 4.85 -7.52 -14.67
N SER A 372 5.72 -6.53 -14.46
CA SER A 372 5.68 -5.73 -13.24
C SER A 372 4.51 -4.74 -13.28
N SER A 373 3.76 -4.65 -12.18
CA SER A 373 2.69 -3.65 -11.98
C SER A 373 3.18 -2.35 -11.33
N ILE A 374 4.50 -2.21 -11.11
CA ILE A 374 5.12 -1.04 -10.46
C ILE A 374 6.44 -0.61 -11.15
N ASP A 375 6.62 -0.97 -12.42
CA ASP A 375 7.83 -0.65 -13.22
C ASP A 375 9.16 -1.11 -12.59
N GLN A 376 9.15 -2.21 -11.84
CA GLN A 376 10.36 -2.85 -11.35
C GLN A 376 10.93 -3.87 -12.34
N ASN A 377 12.26 -3.86 -12.50
CA ASN A 377 12.96 -4.84 -13.32
C ASN A 377 12.95 -6.21 -12.66
N ILE A 378 12.46 -7.21 -13.39
CA ILE A 378 12.57 -8.62 -12.99
C ILE A 378 13.97 -9.08 -13.40
N GLU A 379 14.86 -9.35 -12.43
CA GLU A 379 16.26 -9.69 -12.70
C GLU A 379 16.35 -11.13 -13.27
N GLU A 380 15.81 -12.09 -12.53
CA GLU A 380 15.84 -13.51 -12.87
C GLU A 380 14.48 -14.15 -12.57
N PHE A 381 14.12 -15.17 -13.35
CA PHE A 381 13.05 -16.09 -13.01
C PHE A 381 13.57 -17.53 -12.91
N ARG A 382 12.93 -18.35 -12.08
CA ARG A 382 13.16 -19.79 -11.95
C ARG A 382 11.82 -20.49 -11.83
N ILE A 383 11.61 -21.59 -12.56
CA ILE A 383 10.41 -22.41 -12.45
C ILE A 383 10.78 -23.79 -11.95
N PHE A 384 10.11 -24.22 -10.89
CA PHE A 384 10.27 -25.51 -10.25
C PHE A 384 9.00 -26.35 -10.44
N SER A 385 9.15 -27.67 -10.53
CA SER A 385 8.02 -28.58 -10.30
C SER A 385 7.64 -28.57 -8.82
N ILE A 386 6.44 -29.08 -8.53
CA ILE A 386 5.89 -29.11 -7.16
C ILE A 386 6.71 -29.95 -6.16
N ASP A 387 7.56 -30.86 -6.65
CA ASP A 387 8.53 -31.63 -5.86
C ASP A 387 9.87 -30.89 -5.66
N GLY A 388 9.97 -29.63 -6.09
CA GLY A 388 11.12 -28.76 -5.86
C GLY A 388 12.24 -28.87 -6.89
N LYS A 389 12.07 -29.64 -7.98
CA LYS A 389 13.08 -29.73 -9.04
C LYS A 389 13.04 -28.51 -9.95
N LEU A 390 14.18 -27.85 -10.14
CA LEU A 390 14.34 -26.74 -11.10
C LEU A 390 14.15 -27.25 -12.54
N LEU A 391 13.25 -26.60 -13.29
CA LEU A 391 12.89 -26.96 -14.66
C LEU A 391 13.37 -25.93 -15.69
N LEU A 392 13.32 -24.65 -15.34
CA LEU A 392 13.72 -23.54 -16.21
C LEU A 392 14.20 -22.37 -15.38
N ASN A 393 15.15 -21.62 -15.89
CA ASN A 393 15.53 -20.31 -15.37
C ASN A 393 15.98 -19.38 -16.50
N GLY A 394 16.07 -18.10 -16.21
CA GLY A 394 16.61 -17.11 -17.14
C GLY A 394 16.56 -15.71 -16.55
N GLU A 395 17.28 -14.78 -17.19
CA GLU A 395 17.23 -13.36 -16.87
C GLU A 395 16.05 -12.70 -17.60
N CYS A 396 15.34 -11.78 -16.93
CA CYS A 396 14.21 -11.09 -17.54
C CYS A 396 14.54 -9.66 -17.98
N ASN A 397 15.44 -8.94 -17.29
CA ASN A 397 15.96 -7.58 -17.58
C ASN A 397 14.96 -6.60 -18.25
N SER A 398 13.67 -6.76 -18.02
CA SER A 398 12.60 -6.04 -18.71
C SER A 398 11.31 -6.10 -17.86
N LEU A 399 10.50 -5.06 -17.99
CA LEU A 399 9.21 -4.93 -17.29
C LEU A 399 8.17 -5.94 -17.74
N LYS A 400 8.36 -6.54 -18.93
CA LYS A 400 7.54 -7.63 -19.47
C LYS A 400 8.42 -8.66 -20.17
N SER A 401 8.34 -9.90 -19.72
CA SER A 401 9.09 -11.01 -20.33
C SER A 401 8.17 -12.19 -20.67
N GLY A 402 8.33 -12.74 -21.87
CA GLY A 402 7.60 -13.92 -22.33
C GLY A 402 8.44 -15.18 -22.16
N ILE A 403 7.96 -16.12 -21.36
CA ILE A 403 8.63 -17.38 -21.04
C ILE A 403 7.99 -18.51 -21.85
N GLN A 404 8.79 -19.14 -22.70
CA GLN A 404 8.39 -20.32 -23.45
C GLN A 404 8.36 -21.55 -22.54
N THR A 405 7.20 -22.20 -22.45
CA THR A 405 6.96 -23.36 -21.57
C THR A 405 6.41 -24.56 -22.33
N SER A 406 6.46 -24.57 -23.66
CA SER A 406 5.93 -25.64 -24.54
C SER A 406 6.33 -27.05 -24.10
N ASN A 407 7.54 -27.23 -23.56
CA ASN A 407 8.06 -28.52 -23.11
C ASN A 407 7.53 -28.98 -21.73
N PHE A 408 6.80 -28.14 -21.01
CA PHE A 408 6.24 -28.48 -19.71
C PHE A 408 5.01 -29.36 -19.89
N LYS A 409 4.83 -30.32 -18.98
CA LYS A 409 3.60 -31.13 -18.91
C LYS A 409 2.48 -30.30 -18.27
N LYS A 410 1.24 -30.78 -18.39
CA LYS A 410 0.12 -30.24 -17.62
C LYS A 410 0.37 -30.47 -16.14
N GLY A 411 0.12 -29.48 -15.30
CA GLY A 411 0.36 -29.59 -13.87
C GLY A 411 0.62 -28.29 -13.15
N LEU A 412 0.93 -28.41 -11.86
CA LEU A 412 1.22 -27.30 -10.97
C LEU A 412 2.73 -27.06 -10.86
N TYR A 413 3.13 -25.79 -10.87
CA TYR A 413 4.52 -25.36 -10.77
C TYR A 413 4.67 -24.18 -9.80
N VAL A 414 5.89 -23.97 -9.31
CA VAL A 414 6.28 -22.81 -8.52
C VAL A 414 7.21 -21.95 -9.37
N LEU A 415 6.86 -20.69 -9.56
CA LEU A 415 7.68 -19.68 -10.19
C LEU A 415 8.33 -18.82 -9.10
N GLN A 416 9.64 -18.71 -9.13
CA GLN A 416 10.41 -17.76 -8.33
C GLN A 416 10.87 -16.60 -9.20
N LEU A 417 10.73 -15.38 -8.70
CA LEU A 417 11.32 -14.18 -9.30
C LEU A 417 12.37 -13.60 -8.36
N SER A 418 13.53 -13.22 -8.90
CA SER A 418 14.56 -12.45 -8.20
C SER A 418 14.43 -10.98 -8.60
N ILE A 419 14.28 -10.10 -7.61
CA ILE A 419 13.96 -8.69 -7.82
C ILE A 419 14.65 -7.88 -6.72
N ASN A 420 15.57 -6.98 -7.09
CA ASN A 420 16.39 -6.23 -6.14
C ASN A 420 17.06 -7.15 -5.09
N LYS A 421 17.47 -8.37 -5.49
CA LYS A 421 18.01 -9.44 -4.62
C LYS A 421 17.04 -10.10 -3.63
N GLU A 422 15.74 -9.77 -3.67
CA GLU A 422 14.69 -10.51 -2.96
C GLU A 422 14.09 -11.61 -3.83
N ILE A 423 13.56 -12.67 -3.21
CA ILE A 423 12.93 -13.80 -3.91
C ILE A 423 11.43 -13.81 -3.62
N LEU A 424 10.62 -13.70 -4.68
CA LEU A 424 9.17 -13.85 -4.64
C LEU A 424 8.76 -15.21 -5.21
N ASN A 425 7.75 -15.85 -4.63
CA ASN A 425 7.27 -17.18 -5.03
C ASN A 425 5.82 -17.12 -5.49
N PHE A 426 5.53 -17.71 -6.65
CA PHE A 426 4.23 -17.69 -7.28
C PHE A 426 3.78 -19.09 -7.67
N LYS A 427 2.48 -19.33 -7.54
CA LYS A 427 1.84 -20.56 -7.98
C LYS A 427 1.35 -20.40 -9.42
N ILE A 428 1.82 -21.24 -10.34
CA ILE A 428 1.41 -21.20 -11.76
C ILE A 428 0.89 -22.57 -12.23
N ILE A 429 -0.12 -22.58 -13.08
CA ILE A 429 -0.82 -23.80 -13.53
C ILE A 429 -0.69 -23.94 -15.04
N LYS A 430 -0.22 -25.10 -15.53
CA LYS A 430 -0.20 -25.42 -16.96
C LYS A 430 -1.40 -26.28 -17.37
N ASN A 431 -2.11 -25.82 -18.39
CA ASN A 431 -3.28 -26.46 -18.99
C ASN A 431 -2.97 -27.56 -20.00
#